data_AF-A0AAW2IPN1-F1
#
_entry.id   AF-A0AAW2IPN1-F1
#
_cell.length_a   1.000
_cell.length_b   1.000
_cell.length_c   1.000
_cell.angle_alpha   90.00
_cell.angle_beta   90.00
_cell.angle_gamma   90.00
#
_symmetry.space_group_name_H-M   'P 1'
#
loop_
_entity.id
_entity.type
_entity.pdbx_description
1 polymer ?
#
loop_
_entity_poly.entity_id
_entity_poly.type
_entity_poly.pdbx_seq_one_letter_code
_entity_poly.pdbx_strand_id
1 'polypeptide(L)'
;MPNSKSNVRKQRVTKPDPPCVVCRGSGRVDCHSCNGSGRTNHTQLAILPKGEWPKWCRSCGGSGLGYCNRCLGTGEYRYIMGFKFMNKESDQLQHNQIYQVRRQMGSRSFTELLLNDDQSDSDRER
;
A
#
# COMPACT_ATOMS: atom_id res chain seq x y z
N MET A 1 10.95 -44.61 -6.59
CA MET A 1 9.91 -43.56 -6.48
C MET A 1 10.24 -42.45 -7.46
N PRO A 2 9.43 -42.16 -8.50
CA PRO A 2 9.77 -41.12 -9.45
C PRO A 2 9.40 -39.76 -8.87
N ASN A 3 10.39 -38.86 -8.83
CA ASN A 3 10.21 -37.47 -8.43
C ASN A 3 9.27 -36.75 -9.40
N SER A 4 8.06 -36.41 -8.92
CA SER A 4 7.17 -35.46 -9.59
C SER A 4 7.90 -34.11 -9.71
N LYS A 5 8.45 -33.83 -10.88
CA LYS A 5 8.89 -32.47 -11.24
C LYS A 5 7.64 -31.74 -11.72
N SER A 6 7.17 -30.76 -10.96
CA SER A 6 6.07 -29.91 -11.38
C SER A 6 6.44 -29.21 -12.70
N ASN A 7 5.73 -29.53 -13.80
CA ASN A 7 5.99 -28.96 -15.13
C ASN A 7 5.58 -27.48 -15.27
N VAL A 8 5.19 -26.83 -14.18
CA VAL A 8 4.80 -25.42 -14.16
C VAL A 8 6.06 -24.56 -14.14
N ARG A 9 6.50 -24.11 -15.31
CA ARG A 9 7.52 -23.07 -15.43
C ARG A 9 6.93 -21.75 -14.92
N LYS A 10 7.27 -21.36 -13.69
CA LYS A 10 7.02 -19.99 -13.20
C LYS A 10 7.98 -19.05 -13.93
N GLN A 11 7.50 -18.37 -14.96
CA GLN A 11 8.25 -17.26 -15.54
C GLN A 11 8.50 -16.23 -14.44
N ARG A 12 9.75 -15.80 -14.29
CA ARG A 12 10.08 -14.70 -13.39
C ARG A 12 9.52 -13.43 -14.02
N VAL A 13 8.37 -12.97 -13.52
CA VAL A 13 7.81 -11.68 -13.90
C VAL A 13 8.78 -10.61 -13.41
N THR A 14 9.38 -9.86 -14.33
CA THR A 14 10.21 -8.71 -14.01
C THR A 14 9.33 -7.70 -13.27
N LYS A 15 9.75 -7.30 -12.07
CA LYS A 15 9.00 -6.29 -11.32
C LYS A 15 9.18 -4.93 -12.00
N PRO A 16 8.13 -4.11 -12.06
CA PRO A 16 8.24 -2.75 -12.58
C PRO A 16 9.16 -1.89 -11.70
N ASP A 17 9.83 -0.93 -12.33
CA ASP A 17 10.72 0.04 -11.69
C ASP A 17 10.31 1.46 -12.11
N PRO A 18 9.82 2.33 -11.19
CA PRO A 18 9.70 2.10 -9.76
C PRO A 18 8.54 1.16 -9.39
N PRO A 19 8.71 0.26 -8.38
CA PRO A 19 7.65 -0.62 -7.95
C PRO A 19 6.61 0.12 -7.10
N CYS A 20 5.36 -0.34 -7.14
CA CYS A 20 4.31 0.15 -6.27
C CYS A 20 4.69 -0.03 -4.79
N VAL A 21 4.59 1.05 -4.01
CA VAL A 21 4.96 1.07 -2.59
C VAL A 21 4.09 0.17 -1.71
N VAL A 22 2.86 -0.15 -2.14
CA VAL A 22 1.94 -1.00 -1.37
C VAL A 22 2.19 -2.48 -1.64
N CYS A 23 2.20 -2.90 -2.91
CA CYS A 23 2.34 -4.31 -3.27
C CYS A 23 3.78 -4.74 -3.64
N ARG A 24 4.75 -3.80 -3.59
CA ARG A 24 6.17 -4.05 -3.88
C ARG A 24 6.40 -4.73 -5.23
N GLY A 25 5.65 -4.28 -6.25
CA GLY A 25 5.76 -4.78 -7.62
C GLY A 25 4.94 -6.02 -7.96
N SER A 26 4.18 -6.62 -7.02
CA SER A 26 3.42 -7.86 -7.30
C SER A 26 2.07 -7.62 -7.99
N GLY A 27 1.51 -6.42 -7.88
CA GLY A 27 0.14 -6.11 -8.29
C GLY A 27 -0.95 -6.70 -7.39
N ARG A 28 -0.58 -7.55 -6.42
CA ARG A 28 -1.50 -8.29 -5.54
C ARG A 28 -1.23 -7.96 -4.08
N VAL A 29 -2.30 -7.92 -3.29
CA VAL A 29 -2.27 -7.77 -1.82
C VAL A 29 -3.22 -8.76 -1.19
N ASP A 30 -3.13 -8.94 0.12
CA ASP A 30 -4.10 -9.76 0.84
C ASP A 30 -5.52 -9.23 0.61
N CYS A 31 -6.44 -10.15 0.35
CA CYS A 31 -7.84 -9.82 0.14
C CYS A 31 -8.39 -9.17 1.41
N HIS A 32 -8.98 -7.99 1.26
CA HIS A 32 -9.54 -7.23 2.37
C HIS A 32 -10.65 -7.99 3.11
N SER A 33 -11.43 -8.82 2.41
CA SER A 33 -12.57 -9.53 2.97
C SER A 33 -12.22 -10.80 3.76
N CYS A 34 -11.02 -11.35 3.57
CA CYS A 34 -10.60 -12.60 4.24
C CYS A 34 -9.16 -12.55 4.79
N ASN A 35 -8.54 -11.37 4.77
CA ASN A 35 -7.19 -11.12 5.28
C ASN A 35 -6.15 -12.15 4.80
N GLY A 36 -6.19 -12.51 3.51
CA GLY A 36 -5.23 -13.47 2.95
C GLY A 36 -5.63 -14.93 3.04
N SER A 37 -6.61 -15.30 3.88
CA SER A 37 -6.94 -16.71 4.14
C SER A 37 -7.67 -17.43 2.99
N GLY A 38 -8.32 -16.66 2.11
CA GLY A 38 -9.14 -17.19 1.01
C GLY A 38 -10.51 -17.74 1.45
N ARG A 39 -10.79 -17.82 2.74
CA ARG A 39 -12.03 -18.37 3.30
C ARG A 39 -12.64 -17.47 4.36
N THR A 40 -13.90 -17.70 4.71
CA THR A 40 -14.62 -16.91 5.72
C THR A 40 -14.93 -17.70 6.99
N ASN A 41 -14.87 -19.04 6.95
CA ASN A 41 -14.96 -19.86 8.15
C ASN A 41 -13.57 -20.21 8.69
N HIS A 42 -13.45 -20.27 10.03
CA HIS A 42 -12.23 -20.70 10.72
C HIS A 42 -10.96 -20.02 10.19
N THR A 43 -10.99 -18.68 10.07
CA THR A 43 -9.90 -17.88 9.50
C THR A 43 -8.62 -17.92 10.33
N GLN A 44 -8.74 -18.23 11.63
CA GLN A 44 -7.61 -18.33 12.56
C GLN A 44 -6.87 -19.67 12.48
N LEU A 45 -7.51 -20.71 11.94
CA LEU A 45 -6.87 -22.01 11.76
C LEU A 45 -6.20 -22.04 10.40
N ALA A 46 -5.04 -22.69 10.26
CA ALA A 46 -4.43 -22.92 8.95
C ALA A 46 -5.18 -24.02 8.17
N ILE A 47 -5.65 -25.04 8.88
CA ILE A 47 -6.36 -26.21 8.35
C ILE A 47 -7.75 -26.26 8.99
N LEU A 48 -8.77 -26.61 8.20
CA LEU A 48 -10.11 -26.78 8.73
C LEU A 48 -10.20 -28.02 9.63
N PRO A 49 -11.05 -27.99 10.66
CA PRO A 49 -11.39 -29.19 11.41
C PRO A 49 -12.01 -30.25 10.50
N LYS A 50 -11.83 -31.53 10.86
CA LYS A 50 -12.34 -32.66 10.09
C LYS A 50 -13.87 -32.56 9.96
N GLY A 51 -14.39 -32.79 8.76
CA GLY A 51 -15.82 -32.79 8.49
C GLY A 51 -16.41 -31.42 8.10
N GLU A 52 -15.63 -30.33 8.19
CA GLU A 52 -16.07 -29.02 7.73
C GLU A 52 -15.57 -28.68 6.32
N TRP A 53 -16.45 -28.08 5.52
CA TRP A 53 -16.12 -27.59 4.18
C TRP A 53 -15.68 -26.11 4.22
N PRO A 54 -14.68 -25.71 3.40
CA PRO A 54 -14.26 -24.32 3.31
C PRO A 54 -15.36 -23.47 2.68
N LYS A 55 -15.77 -22.42 3.39
CA LYS A 55 -16.61 -21.35 2.85
C LYS A 55 -15.68 -20.36 2.17
N TRP A 56 -15.56 -20.49 0.84
CA TRP A 56 -14.67 -19.64 0.06
C TRP A 56 -15.08 -18.17 0.13
N CYS A 57 -14.09 -17.30 0.27
CA CYS A 57 -14.30 -15.87 0.20
C CYS A 57 -14.76 -15.50 -1.21
N ARG A 58 -15.97 -14.95 -1.33
CA ARG A 58 -16.56 -14.56 -2.61
C ARG A 58 -15.79 -13.43 -3.30
N SER A 59 -15.16 -12.54 -2.52
CA SER A 59 -14.42 -11.39 -3.06
C SER A 59 -13.14 -11.79 -3.80
N CYS A 60 -12.45 -12.85 -3.37
CA CYS A 60 -11.20 -13.31 -4.00
C CYS A 60 -11.31 -14.69 -4.66
N GLY A 61 -12.50 -15.29 -4.66
CA GLY A 61 -12.75 -16.64 -5.21
C GLY A 61 -11.88 -17.73 -4.58
N GLY A 62 -11.53 -17.60 -3.29
CA GLY A 62 -10.67 -18.57 -2.60
C GLY A 62 -9.16 -18.33 -2.69
N SER A 63 -8.69 -17.40 -3.52
CA SER A 63 -7.24 -17.17 -3.69
C SER A 63 -6.53 -16.52 -2.51
N GLY A 64 -7.28 -15.87 -1.62
CA GLY A 64 -6.73 -15.03 -0.55
C GLY A 64 -6.15 -13.71 -1.03
N LEU A 65 -6.03 -13.47 -2.33
CA LEU A 65 -5.38 -12.28 -2.88
C LEU A 65 -6.37 -11.40 -3.65
N GLY A 66 -6.26 -10.09 -3.43
CA GLY A 66 -6.94 -9.04 -4.19
C GLY A 66 -5.99 -8.29 -5.11
N TYR A 67 -6.52 -7.54 -6.06
CA TYR A 67 -5.74 -6.53 -6.77
C TYR A 67 -5.33 -5.41 -5.81
N CYS A 68 -4.09 -4.95 -5.92
CA CYS A 68 -3.63 -3.80 -5.18
C CYS A 68 -4.40 -2.55 -5.66
N ASN A 69 -5.16 -1.93 -4.77
CA ASN A 69 -5.92 -0.71 -5.03
C ASN A 69 -5.06 0.45 -5.57
N ARG A 70 -3.81 0.59 -5.09
CA ARG A 70 -2.92 1.69 -5.49
C ARG A 70 -2.43 1.60 -6.93
N CYS A 71 -2.16 0.39 -7.42
CA CYS A 71 -1.61 0.18 -8.78
C CYS A 71 -2.59 -0.51 -9.73
N LEU A 72 -3.80 -0.84 -9.25
CA LEU A 72 -4.85 -1.55 -9.98
C LEU A 72 -4.37 -2.88 -10.61
N GLY A 73 -3.41 -3.54 -9.96
CA GLY A 73 -2.86 -4.81 -10.44
C GLY A 73 -1.60 -4.72 -11.29
N THR A 74 -1.18 -3.52 -11.72
CA THR A 74 0.02 -3.36 -12.56
C THR A 74 1.33 -3.64 -11.81
N GLY A 75 1.33 -3.43 -10.49
CA GLY A 75 2.54 -3.49 -9.68
C GLY A 75 3.42 -2.24 -9.82
N GLU A 76 3.14 -1.34 -10.75
CA GLU A 76 3.95 -0.14 -11.01
C GLU A 76 3.63 0.98 -10.04
N TYR A 77 4.62 1.82 -9.72
CA TYR A 77 4.41 3.03 -8.96
C TYR A 77 3.57 4.03 -9.74
N ARG A 78 2.42 4.40 -9.17
CA ARG A 78 1.58 5.49 -9.71
C ARG A 78 1.84 6.76 -8.91
N TYR A 79 2.30 7.81 -9.61
CA TYR A 79 2.39 9.16 -9.06
C TYR A 79 1.02 9.65 -8.61
N ILE A 80 0.99 10.58 -7.65
CA ILE A 80 -0.25 11.21 -7.19
C ILE A 80 -0.82 11.99 -8.38
N MET A 81 -1.84 11.42 -9.02
CA MET A 81 -2.59 12.09 -10.07
C MET A 81 -3.52 13.08 -9.36
N GLY A 82 -3.29 14.39 -9.54
CA GLY A 82 -4.04 15.43 -8.84
C GLY A 82 -3.35 16.79 -8.92
N PHE A 83 -3.78 17.72 -8.06
CA PHE A 83 -3.23 19.07 -8.02
C PHE A 83 -1.77 19.04 -7.58
N LYS A 84 -0.87 19.36 -8.51
CA LYS A 84 0.50 19.71 -8.19
C LYS A 84 0.42 21.07 -7.52
N PHE A 85 0.57 21.13 -6.20
CA PHE A 85 0.79 22.42 -5.53
C PHE A 85 2.06 23.01 -6.16
N MET A 86 1.90 24.09 -6.94
CA MET A 86 3.01 24.88 -7.43
C MET A 86 3.63 25.55 -6.22
N ASN A 87 4.59 24.89 -5.56
CA ASN A 87 5.55 25.60 -4.76
C ASN A 87 6.26 26.55 -5.73
N LYS A 88 5.98 27.85 -5.61
CA LYS A 88 6.82 28.87 -6.22
C LYS A 88 8.23 28.63 -5.68
N GLU A 89 9.14 28.42 -6.62
CA GLU A 89 10.60 28.41 -6.44
C GLU A 89 11.16 27.21 -5.67
N SER A 90 11.35 26.10 -6.39
CA SER A 90 12.67 25.46 -6.53
C SER A 90 12.55 24.22 -7.44
N ASP A 91 12.41 24.48 -8.74
CA ASP A 91 12.97 23.54 -9.71
C ASP A 91 14.49 23.51 -9.50
N GLN A 92 15.06 22.31 -9.60
CA GLN A 92 16.45 21.95 -9.29
C GLN A 92 16.71 21.71 -7.79
N LEU A 93 16.38 20.52 -7.31
CA LEU A 93 17.38 19.62 -6.72
C LEU A 93 16.82 18.20 -6.65
N GLN A 94 17.38 17.39 -7.53
CA GLN A 94 17.10 15.99 -7.71
C GLN A 94 17.33 15.18 -6.41
N HIS A 95 16.35 14.34 -6.11
CA HIS A 95 16.52 12.91 -5.83
C HIS A 95 17.25 12.41 -4.56
N ASN A 96 17.89 13.23 -3.72
CA ASN A 96 18.73 12.67 -2.64
C ASN A 96 18.49 13.13 -1.18
N GLN A 97 17.47 13.95 -0.89
CA GLN A 97 17.30 14.50 0.48
C GLN A 97 16.11 13.98 1.30
N ILE A 98 15.18 13.22 0.72
CA ILE A 98 13.99 12.73 1.47
C ILE A 98 14.38 11.72 2.58
N TYR A 99 15.52 11.02 2.45
CA TYR A 99 16.00 10.07 3.47
C TYR A 99 16.60 10.72 4.72
N GLN A 100 17.03 11.99 4.66
CA GLN A 100 17.71 12.65 5.78
C GLN A 100 16.73 13.32 6.77
N VAL A 101 15.55 13.76 6.30
CA VAL A 101 14.58 14.50 7.15
C VAL A 101 13.87 13.60 8.18
N ARG A 102 13.84 12.28 7.96
CA ARG A 102 13.18 11.33 8.87
C ARG A 102 13.86 11.15 10.24
N ARG A 103 15.08 11.66 10.46
CA ARG A 103 15.79 11.49 11.74
C ARG A 103 15.54 12.58 12.79
N GLN A 104 14.99 13.74 12.44
CA GLN A 104 15.01 14.91 13.35
C GLN A 104 13.67 15.41 13.87
N MET A 105 12.53 15.02 13.30
CA MET A 105 11.23 15.50 13.78
C MET A 105 10.54 14.42 14.60
N GLY A 106 10.97 14.31 15.87
CA GLY A 106 10.22 13.63 16.90
C GLY A 106 8.83 14.26 17.04
N SER A 107 7.81 13.40 17.03
CA SER A 107 6.53 13.55 17.73
C SER A 107 5.87 14.93 17.72
N ARG A 108 5.53 15.49 16.54
CA ARG A 108 4.51 16.55 16.47
C ARG A 108 3.46 16.23 15.43
N SER A 109 2.20 16.29 15.87
CA SER A 109 1.02 16.01 15.05
C SER A 109 0.73 17.19 14.15
N PHE A 110 0.40 16.91 12.90
CA PHE A 110 0.03 17.89 11.86
C PHE A 110 -1.09 18.85 12.31
N THR A 111 -1.93 18.43 13.24
CA THR A 111 -2.99 19.26 13.84
C THR A 111 -2.49 20.41 14.71
N GLU A 112 -1.29 20.31 15.33
CA GLU A 112 -0.75 21.41 16.15
C GLU A 112 -0.28 22.60 15.32
N LEU A 113 0.10 22.39 14.06
CA LEU A 113 0.56 23.45 13.17
C LEU A 113 -0.59 24.32 12.63
N LEU A 114 -1.81 23.78 12.58
CA LEU A 114 -2.96 24.47 12.00
C LEU A 114 -3.70 25.40 12.98
N LEU A 115 -3.44 25.28 14.28
CA LEU A 115 -4.16 26.03 15.32
C LEU A 115 -3.48 27.35 15.74
N ASN A 116 -2.33 27.70 15.15
CA ASN A 116 -1.57 28.90 15.53
C ASN A 116 -1.74 30.10 14.57
N ASP A 117 -2.59 29.99 13.54
CA ASP A 117 -2.78 31.06 12.54
C ASP A 117 -3.95 32.02 12.83
N ASP A 118 -4.69 31.85 13.93
CA ASP A 118 -5.86 32.69 14.27
C ASP A 118 -5.57 33.85 15.24
N GLN A 119 -4.33 34.36 15.27
CA GLN A 119 -3.97 35.45 16.19
C GLN A 119 -3.06 36.51 15.56
N SER A 120 -3.52 37.13 14.47
CA SER A 120 -2.99 38.41 14.01
C SER A 120 -4.03 39.22 13.24
N ASP A 121 -5.14 39.58 13.90
CA ASP A 121 -6.01 40.65 13.39
C ASP A 121 -6.64 41.44 14.55
N SER A 122 -5.80 42.18 15.26
CA SER A 122 -6.19 43.38 16.02
C SER A 122 -4.92 44.15 16.32
N ASP A 123 -4.71 45.24 15.57
CA ASP A 123 -4.05 46.50 15.99
C ASP A 123 -3.59 47.29 14.77
N ARG A 124 -4.56 47.94 14.11
CA ARG A 124 -4.34 49.20 13.39
C ARG A 124 -5.50 50.14 13.71
N GLU A 125 -5.40 50.76 14.88
CA GLU A 125 -6.24 51.86 15.36
C GLU A 125 -6.26 53.05 14.39
N ARG A 126 -7.38 53.76 14.47
CA ARG A 126 -7.69 55.05 13.88
C ARG A 126 -7.10 56.18 14.69
#